data_AF-A0A3G3GMZ1-F1
#
_entry.id   AF-A0A3G3GMZ1-F1
#
_cell.length_a   1.000
_cell.length_b   1.000
_cell.length_c   1.000
_cell.angle_alpha   90.00
_cell.angle_beta   90.00
_cell.angle_gamma   90.00
#
_symmetry.space_group_name_H-M   'P 1'
#
loop_
_entity.id
_entity.type
_entity.pdbx_description
1 polymer ?
#
loop_
_entity_poly.entity_id
_entity_poly.type
_entity_poly.pdbx_seq_one_letter_code
_entity_poly.pdbx_strand_id
1 'polypeptide(L)'
;MKKLTLYALGLLAFVSCQRPASRSITGASIIKEGFIDCFQAGLQASGRELWCEASAVLYDGQNLTLANDKDMPNNDAAVFYWAYSETDMFAHNPTYLTQNLLKTSQKYEDFALAPNRSLAFLSTGFDRVKEGSNEWDGYNALLYWKVGADPKNIQPKAAHLVAGEKFSMSLRTALSKALRSTDFPDGMPYFKVEGFAATNDKLYFGIREEGKKYDDFKYKAKILTVSYRFANDSLMVSNNFDTLADIDIASLEPSLPKPLALSCIEYDAKRQIFWVLTSMESETQGNSAYLWWATEADLKANKLTLVKDRTSGQPLKFTHKAEDLTPVGSNTLFVIHDDDRNRSKIGDQTRQPHQAAYSIVAF
;
A
#
# COMPACT_ATOMS: atom_id res chain seq x y z
N MET A 1 59.35 -19.96 39.16
CA MET A 1 58.45 -20.20 38.01
C MET A 1 57.05 -19.70 38.36
N LYS A 2 56.52 -18.78 37.53
CA LYS A 2 55.13 -18.32 37.33
C LYS A 2 54.26 -17.94 38.56
N LYS A 3 54.13 -16.63 38.79
CA LYS A 3 52.98 -16.00 39.44
C LYS A 3 51.76 -16.10 38.50
N LEU A 4 50.64 -16.64 38.96
CA LEU A 4 49.37 -16.64 38.24
C LEU A 4 48.47 -15.58 38.88
N THR A 5 48.29 -14.46 38.18
CA THR A 5 47.40 -13.36 38.57
C THR A 5 46.00 -13.69 38.07
N LEU A 6 45.04 -13.88 38.98
CA LEU A 6 43.64 -14.11 38.67
C LEU A 6 42.94 -12.75 38.50
N TYR A 7 42.77 -12.28 37.27
CA TYR A 7 41.87 -11.16 36.96
C TYR A 7 40.48 -11.73 36.63
N ALA A 8 39.57 -11.70 37.62
CA ALA A 8 38.14 -11.87 37.37
C ALA A 8 37.59 -10.54 36.84
N LEU A 9 37.59 -10.39 35.51
CA LEU A 9 37.00 -9.24 34.84
C LEU A 9 35.48 -9.48 34.73
N GLY A 10 34.72 -8.74 35.52
CA GLY A 10 33.26 -8.67 35.41
C GLY A 10 32.87 -8.01 34.08
N LEU A 11 32.46 -8.82 33.11
CA LEU A 11 31.62 -8.37 31.99
C LEU A 11 30.17 -8.70 32.32
N LEU A 12 29.55 -7.85 33.14
CA LEU A 12 28.10 -7.68 33.10
C LEU A 12 27.81 -6.96 31.79
N ALA A 13 27.45 -7.75 30.77
CA ALA A 13 26.90 -7.25 29.54
C ALA A 13 25.68 -6.38 29.88
N PHE A 14 25.83 -5.07 29.75
CA PHE A 14 24.70 -4.17 29.58
C PHE A 14 24.02 -4.56 28.26
N VAL A 15 23.11 -5.54 28.34
CA VAL A 15 22.06 -5.69 27.34
C VAL A 15 21.20 -4.44 27.52
N SER A 16 21.60 -3.36 26.85
CA SER A 16 20.71 -2.25 26.57
C SER A 16 19.56 -2.86 25.79
N CYS A 17 18.46 -3.14 26.50
CA CYS A 17 17.16 -3.27 25.89
C CYS A 17 16.93 -1.93 25.19
N GLN A 18 17.32 -1.84 23.92
CA GLN A 18 16.88 -0.78 23.02
C GLN A 18 15.36 -0.95 22.95
N ARG A 19 14.63 -0.30 23.86
CA ARG A 19 13.22 -0.03 23.64
C ARG A 19 13.20 0.73 22.31
N PRO A 20 12.49 0.23 21.28
CA PRO A 20 12.31 1.01 20.07
C PRO A 20 11.77 2.36 20.51
N ALA A 21 12.47 3.43 20.11
CA ALA A 21 12.04 4.77 20.39
C ALA A 21 10.79 5.04 19.56
N SER A 22 9.64 4.51 19.99
CA SER A 22 8.35 5.07 19.63
C SER A 22 8.33 6.46 20.26
N ARG A 23 8.94 7.46 19.61
CA ARG A 23 8.58 8.85 19.89
C ARG A 23 7.06 8.87 19.79
N SER A 24 6.41 9.14 20.92
CA SER A 24 4.95 9.20 21.00
C SER A 24 4.48 10.05 19.84
N ILE A 25 3.74 9.44 18.92
CA ILE A 25 3.06 10.15 17.84
C ILE A 25 1.93 10.90 18.56
N THR A 26 2.20 12.14 18.97
CA THR A 26 1.27 12.93 19.80
C THR A 26 0.07 13.47 19.03
N GLY A 27 0.10 13.38 17.71
CA GLY A 27 -0.94 13.84 16.78
C GLY A 27 -0.31 14.28 15.45
N ALA A 28 -1.14 14.53 14.45
CA ALA A 28 -0.72 14.99 13.13
C ALA A 28 -1.67 16.08 12.60
N SER A 29 -1.35 16.72 11.49
CA SER A 29 -2.31 17.59 10.78
C SER A 29 -2.14 17.46 9.28
N ILE A 30 -3.24 17.57 8.54
CA ILE A 30 -3.20 17.75 7.09
C ILE A 30 -2.77 19.21 6.82
N ILE A 31 -1.55 19.39 6.32
CA ILE A 31 -0.96 20.72 6.11
C ILE A 31 -1.11 21.23 4.67
N LYS A 32 -1.49 20.34 3.75
CA LYS A 32 -1.73 20.66 2.34
C LYS A 32 -2.66 19.64 1.74
N GLU A 33 -3.56 20.10 0.89
CA GLU A 33 -4.38 19.26 0.01
C GLU A 33 -4.43 19.91 -1.37
N GLY A 34 -4.64 19.11 -2.40
CA GLY A 34 -4.82 19.62 -3.75
C GLY A 34 -5.10 18.52 -4.75
N PHE A 35 -5.15 18.92 -6.02
CA PHE A 35 -5.26 18.01 -7.15
C PHE A 35 -3.93 17.95 -7.91
N ILE A 36 -3.62 16.78 -8.48
CA ILE A 36 -2.50 16.56 -9.39
C ILE A 36 -3.02 16.11 -10.74
N ASP A 37 -2.40 16.57 -11.82
CA ASP A 37 -2.72 16.13 -13.19
C ASP A 37 -1.96 14.84 -13.50
N CYS A 38 -2.65 13.70 -13.47
CA CYS A 38 -2.05 12.41 -13.77
C CYS A 38 -1.78 12.23 -15.28
N PHE A 39 -2.56 12.94 -16.10
CA PHE A 39 -2.45 12.97 -17.55
C PHE A 39 -3.11 14.23 -18.12
N GLN A 40 -2.97 14.43 -19.43
CA GLN A 40 -3.59 15.58 -20.10
C GLN A 40 -5.12 15.53 -20.04
N ALA A 41 -5.74 16.70 -19.87
CA ALA A 41 -7.19 16.84 -19.86
C ALA A 41 -7.84 16.29 -21.15
N GLY A 42 -8.98 15.63 -21.00
CA GLY A 42 -9.76 15.08 -22.12
C GLY A 42 -9.23 13.79 -22.72
N LEU A 43 -8.21 13.16 -22.10
CA LEU A 43 -7.76 11.84 -22.51
C LEU A 43 -8.90 10.82 -22.42
N GLN A 44 -9.00 9.96 -23.44
CA GLN A 44 -10.02 8.92 -23.52
C GLN A 44 -9.39 7.54 -23.63
N ALA A 45 -10.04 6.55 -23.01
CA ALA A 45 -9.77 5.13 -23.18
C ALA A 45 -11.05 4.44 -23.65
N SER A 46 -10.98 3.69 -24.75
CA SER A 46 -12.12 2.98 -25.33
C SER A 46 -13.37 3.86 -25.56
N GLY A 47 -13.15 5.09 -26.03
CA GLY A 47 -14.21 6.06 -26.33
C GLY A 47 -14.89 6.67 -25.09
N ARG A 48 -14.33 6.49 -23.89
CA ARG A 48 -14.80 7.11 -22.65
C ARG A 48 -13.71 7.97 -22.06
N GLU A 49 -14.10 9.02 -21.37
CA GLU A 49 -13.17 9.86 -20.60
C GLU A 49 -12.44 9.01 -19.57
N LEU A 50 -11.11 9.15 -19.54
CA LEU A 50 -10.27 8.46 -18.58
C LEU A 50 -10.26 9.24 -17.27
N TRP A 51 -10.46 8.52 -16.18
CA TRP A 51 -10.39 9.06 -14.82
C TRP A 51 -9.07 8.65 -14.17
N CYS A 52 -8.43 9.59 -13.48
CA CYS A 52 -7.27 9.32 -12.65
C CYS A 52 -7.73 8.81 -11.29
N GLU A 53 -7.89 7.50 -11.21
CA GLU A 53 -8.17 6.69 -10.03
C GLU A 53 -6.81 6.28 -9.44
N ALA A 54 -6.10 7.26 -8.85
CA ALA A 54 -4.74 7.06 -8.35
C ALA A 54 -4.76 6.27 -7.05
N SER A 55 -4.31 5.03 -7.14
CA SER A 55 -4.50 4.03 -6.11
C SER A 55 -3.23 3.74 -5.32
N ALA A 56 -2.04 3.92 -5.92
CA ALA A 56 -0.77 3.60 -5.27
C ALA A 56 0.24 4.75 -5.37
N VAL A 57 1.08 4.95 -4.34
CA VAL A 57 2.16 5.95 -4.31
C VAL A 57 3.44 5.47 -3.61
N LEU A 58 4.59 5.74 -4.22
CA LEU A 58 5.92 5.39 -3.70
C LEU A 58 6.87 6.58 -3.75
N TYR A 59 7.60 6.84 -2.66
CA TYR A 59 8.74 7.75 -2.67
C TYR A 59 10.08 7.01 -2.57
N ASP A 60 10.86 7.05 -3.65
CA ASP A 60 12.16 6.36 -3.73
C ASP A 60 13.33 7.15 -3.10
N GLY A 61 13.10 8.41 -2.71
CA GLY A 61 14.11 9.31 -2.14
C GLY A 61 14.43 10.48 -3.07
N GLN A 62 13.99 10.38 -4.32
CA GLN A 62 14.13 11.41 -5.34
C GLN A 62 12.82 11.65 -6.09
N ASN A 63 12.09 10.59 -6.40
CA ASN A 63 10.88 10.61 -7.22
C ASN A 63 9.68 10.13 -6.44
N LEU A 64 8.53 10.70 -6.73
CA LEU A 64 7.22 10.20 -6.34
C LEU A 64 6.64 9.45 -7.53
N THR A 65 6.50 8.14 -7.41
CA THR A 65 5.94 7.26 -8.44
C THR A 65 4.52 6.88 -8.03
N LEU A 66 3.56 7.04 -8.92
CA LEU A 66 2.16 6.71 -8.70
C LEU A 66 1.69 5.66 -9.68
N ALA A 67 0.67 4.91 -9.29
CA ALA A 67 -0.08 4.03 -10.17
C ALA A 67 -1.56 4.42 -10.20
N ASN A 68 -2.17 4.22 -11.35
CA ASN A 68 -3.58 4.45 -11.60
C ASN A 68 -4.28 3.09 -11.74
N ASP A 69 -5.43 2.90 -11.09
CA ASP A 69 -6.23 1.67 -11.18
C ASP A 69 -6.72 1.42 -12.62
N LYS A 70 -6.92 2.49 -13.39
CA LYS A 70 -7.41 2.42 -14.77
C LYS A 70 -6.30 2.34 -15.81
N ASP A 71 -6.51 1.45 -16.78
CA ASP A 71 -5.62 1.27 -17.93
C ASP A 71 -5.49 2.56 -18.76
N MET A 72 -4.26 2.87 -19.16
CA MET A 72 -3.97 3.99 -20.06
C MET A 72 -4.17 3.59 -21.53
N PRO A 73 -4.61 4.52 -22.41
CA PRO A 73 -4.70 4.26 -23.84
C PRO A 73 -3.30 4.09 -24.49
N ASN A 74 -3.27 3.64 -25.74
CA ASN A 74 -2.06 3.55 -26.58
C ASN A 74 -0.92 2.67 -26.04
N ASN A 75 -1.24 1.72 -25.16
CA ASN A 75 -0.26 0.89 -24.45
C ASN A 75 0.71 1.71 -23.58
N ASP A 76 0.31 2.84 -23.01
CA ASP A 76 1.10 3.44 -21.93
C ASP A 76 0.90 2.63 -20.64
N ALA A 77 1.89 2.63 -19.74
CA ALA A 77 1.66 2.03 -18.43
C ALA A 77 0.82 2.97 -17.58
N ALA A 78 -0.04 2.41 -16.73
CA ALA A 78 -0.76 3.16 -15.70
C ALA A 78 0.14 3.51 -14.50
N VAL A 79 1.46 3.67 -14.74
CA VAL A 79 2.48 3.97 -13.73
C VAL A 79 3.34 5.12 -14.24
N PHE A 80 3.47 6.15 -13.43
CA PHE A 80 4.15 7.39 -13.81
C PHE A 80 4.78 8.07 -12.60
N TYR A 81 5.68 9.02 -12.82
CA TYR A 81 6.40 9.67 -11.72
C TYR A 81 6.71 11.15 -11.97
N TRP A 82 6.97 11.84 -10.85
CA TRP A 82 7.56 13.18 -10.79
C TRP A 82 8.86 13.15 -10.01
N ALA A 83 9.77 14.07 -10.32
CA ALA A 83 10.81 14.43 -9.37
C ALA A 83 10.17 15.09 -8.15
N TYR A 84 10.42 14.56 -6.96
CA TYR A 84 9.81 15.05 -5.74
C TYR A 84 10.40 16.40 -5.34
N SER A 85 9.51 17.34 -5.00
CA SER A 85 9.83 18.65 -4.44
C SER A 85 8.70 19.08 -3.52
N GLU A 86 9.01 19.48 -2.29
CA GLU A 86 7.99 19.90 -1.31
C GLU A 86 7.18 21.11 -1.81
N THR A 87 7.77 21.96 -2.65
CA THR A 87 7.16 23.22 -3.09
C THR A 87 6.62 23.17 -4.52
N ASP A 88 7.21 22.36 -5.41
CA ASP A 88 7.03 22.52 -6.87
C ASP A 88 6.88 21.20 -7.65
N MET A 89 6.62 20.08 -6.98
CA MET A 89 6.59 18.74 -7.60
C MET A 89 5.65 18.60 -8.80
N PHE A 90 4.59 19.42 -8.88
CA PHE A 90 3.55 19.31 -9.91
C PHE A 90 3.56 20.47 -10.93
N ALA A 91 4.65 21.23 -11.02
CA ALA A 91 4.81 22.26 -12.05
C ALA A 91 4.99 21.68 -13.47
N HIS A 92 5.26 20.38 -13.58
CA HIS A 92 5.50 19.69 -14.83
C HIS A 92 4.64 18.43 -14.95
N ASN A 93 4.38 18.02 -16.19
CA ASN A 93 3.68 16.78 -16.47
C ASN A 93 4.47 15.57 -15.94
N PRO A 94 3.78 14.50 -15.53
CA PRO A 94 4.44 13.27 -15.12
C PRO A 94 5.18 12.60 -16.28
N THR A 95 6.15 11.76 -15.94
CA THR A 95 6.79 10.84 -16.89
C THR A 95 6.20 9.45 -16.75
N TYR A 96 5.63 8.90 -17.82
CA TYR A 96 5.05 7.55 -17.83
C TYR A 96 6.13 6.49 -18.02
N LEU A 97 5.98 5.40 -17.27
CA LEU A 97 6.79 4.21 -17.46
C LEU A 97 6.28 3.40 -18.66
N THR A 98 7.17 2.61 -19.26
CA THR A 98 6.90 1.94 -20.55
C THR A 98 7.23 0.45 -20.55
N GLN A 99 7.58 -0.10 -19.40
CA GLN A 99 7.90 -1.50 -19.25
C GLN A 99 6.67 -2.37 -19.49
N ASN A 100 6.83 -3.44 -20.28
CA ASN A 100 5.70 -4.25 -20.72
C ASN A 100 4.89 -4.87 -19.58
N LEU A 101 5.53 -5.33 -18.49
CA LEU A 101 4.78 -5.86 -17.35
C LEU A 101 3.88 -4.79 -16.71
N LEU A 102 4.32 -3.53 -16.65
CA LEU A 102 3.51 -2.44 -16.12
C LEU A 102 2.33 -2.06 -17.03
N LYS A 103 2.43 -2.38 -18.32
CA LYS A 103 1.34 -2.17 -19.30
C LYS A 103 0.31 -3.29 -19.29
N THR A 104 0.74 -4.50 -18.93
CA THR A 104 -0.11 -5.71 -19.00
C THR A 104 -0.70 -6.14 -17.67
N SER A 105 -0.19 -5.62 -16.55
CA SER A 105 -0.82 -5.72 -15.24
C SER A 105 -1.88 -4.61 -15.11
N GLN A 106 -2.96 -4.92 -14.39
CA GLN A 106 -4.15 -4.08 -14.29
C GLN A 106 -4.58 -3.96 -12.84
N LYS A 107 -5.26 -2.86 -12.51
CA LYS A 107 -5.75 -2.57 -11.16
C LYS A 107 -4.66 -2.59 -10.10
N TYR A 108 -3.72 -1.67 -10.22
CA TYR A 108 -2.75 -1.43 -9.16
C TYR A 108 -3.46 -0.91 -7.92
N GLU A 109 -3.02 -1.32 -6.75
CA GLU A 109 -3.69 -0.94 -5.49
C GLU A 109 -2.70 -0.40 -4.46
N ASP A 110 -1.45 -0.86 -4.41
CA ASP A 110 -0.50 -0.40 -3.36
C ASP A 110 0.98 -0.59 -3.77
N PHE A 111 1.85 0.34 -3.37
CA PHE A 111 3.30 0.25 -3.46
C PHE A 111 3.94 -0.06 -2.11
N ALA A 112 5.01 -0.87 -2.11
CA ALA A 112 5.89 -0.96 -0.95
C ALA A 112 7.35 -0.71 -1.29
N LEU A 113 8.08 -0.16 -0.33
CA LEU A 113 9.53 -0.06 -0.37
C LEU A 113 10.17 -0.97 0.69
N ALA A 114 11.13 -1.80 0.28
CA ALA A 114 11.92 -2.55 1.24
C ALA A 114 12.66 -1.59 2.20
N PRO A 115 12.94 -1.98 3.46
CA PRO A 115 13.55 -1.08 4.46
C PRO A 115 14.88 -0.45 4.03
N ASN A 116 15.69 -1.17 3.24
CA ASN A 116 16.96 -0.71 2.71
C ASN A 116 16.83 0.19 1.47
N ARG A 117 15.59 0.46 1.02
CA ARG A 117 15.22 1.28 -0.14
C ARG A 117 15.77 0.81 -1.47
N SER A 118 16.30 -0.42 -1.56
CA SER A 118 16.89 -0.94 -2.80
C SER A 118 15.88 -1.65 -3.69
N LEU A 119 14.68 -1.91 -3.20
CA LEU A 119 13.70 -2.77 -3.84
C LEU A 119 12.31 -2.16 -3.66
N ALA A 120 11.64 -1.93 -4.77
CA ALA A 120 10.26 -1.48 -4.81
C ALA A 120 9.35 -2.64 -5.24
N PHE A 121 8.11 -2.59 -4.77
CA PHE A 121 7.05 -3.53 -5.09
C PHE A 121 5.80 -2.77 -5.49
N LEU A 122 4.99 -3.38 -6.36
CA LEU A 122 3.69 -2.87 -6.77
C LEU A 122 2.70 -4.04 -6.84
N SER A 123 1.64 -3.96 -6.04
CA SER A 123 0.59 -4.99 -5.98
C SER A 123 -0.63 -4.58 -6.79
N THR A 124 -1.32 -5.57 -7.36
CA THR A 124 -2.69 -5.44 -7.85
C THR A 124 -3.70 -5.94 -6.82
N GLY A 125 -4.98 -5.88 -7.16
CA GLY A 125 -6.08 -6.32 -6.29
C GLY A 125 -6.22 -7.82 -6.03
N PHE A 126 -5.66 -8.68 -6.89
CA PHE A 126 -5.82 -10.15 -6.84
C PHE A 126 -7.30 -10.63 -6.88
N ASP A 127 -8.21 -9.76 -7.33
CA ASP A 127 -9.67 -9.85 -7.16
C ASP A 127 -10.40 -10.49 -8.35
N ARG A 128 -9.75 -10.64 -9.50
CA ARG A 128 -10.40 -11.14 -10.74
C ARG A 128 -9.78 -12.41 -11.26
N VAL A 129 -10.60 -13.42 -11.51
CA VAL A 129 -10.22 -14.65 -12.22
C VAL A 129 -11.29 -15.07 -13.21
N LYS A 130 -10.85 -15.61 -14.35
CA LYS A 130 -11.73 -16.16 -15.37
C LYS A 130 -11.46 -17.65 -15.49
N GLU A 131 -12.41 -18.47 -15.05
CA GLU A 131 -12.25 -19.92 -15.09
C GLU A 131 -11.95 -20.41 -16.51
N GLY A 132 -10.93 -21.25 -16.65
CA GLY A 132 -10.50 -21.80 -17.94
C GLY A 132 -9.80 -20.81 -18.89
N SER A 133 -9.47 -19.59 -18.44
CA SER A 133 -8.80 -18.57 -19.26
C SER A 133 -7.73 -17.82 -18.47
N ASN A 134 -6.69 -17.34 -19.16
CA ASN A 134 -5.64 -16.48 -18.62
C ASN A 134 -5.87 -14.98 -18.90
N GLU A 135 -7.03 -14.62 -19.46
CA GLU A 135 -7.38 -13.25 -19.84
C GLU A 135 -7.31 -12.27 -18.67
N TRP A 136 -7.57 -12.75 -17.45
CA TRP A 136 -7.60 -11.94 -16.23
C TRP A 136 -6.39 -12.15 -15.31
N ASP A 137 -5.34 -12.83 -15.77
CA ASP A 137 -4.14 -13.04 -14.95
C ASP A 137 -3.44 -11.71 -14.59
N GLY A 138 -3.59 -10.68 -15.44
CA GLY A 138 -3.03 -9.34 -15.21
C GLY A 138 -3.58 -8.61 -13.97
N TYR A 139 -4.75 -9.00 -13.47
CA TYR A 139 -5.32 -8.49 -12.21
C TYR A 139 -4.69 -9.14 -10.96
N ASN A 140 -3.79 -10.11 -11.14
CA ASN A 140 -3.19 -10.91 -10.08
C ASN A 140 -1.67 -10.87 -10.20
N ALA A 141 -1.09 -9.70 -9.91
CA ALA A 141 0.33 -9.47 -10.03
C ALA A 141 0.88 -8.80 -8.77
N LEU A 142 1.98 -9.34 -8.28
CA LEU A 142 2.92 -8.63 -7.42
C LEU A 142 4.19 -8.40 -8.23
N LEU A 143 4.47 -7.16 -8.57
CA LEU A 143 5.64 -6.77 -9.33
C LEU A 143 6.73 -6.27 -8.38
N TYR A 144 8.00 -6.44 -8.77
CA TYR A 144 9.14 -5.90 -8.04
C TYR A 144 10.29 -5.49 -8.97
N TRP A 145 11.09 -4.51 -8.55
CA TRP A 145 12.32 -4.10 -9.23
C TRP A 145 13.32 -3.46 -8.28
N LYS A 146 14.61 -3.55 -8.65
CA LYS A 146 15.65 -2.79 -7.97
C LYS A 146 15.43 -1.30 -8.22
N VAL A 147 15.44 -0.51 -7.16
CA VAL A 147 15.41 0.95 -7.24
C VAL A 147 16.75 1.43 -7.81
N GLY A 148 16.69 2.32 -8.79
CA GLY A 148 17.86 2.87 -9.46
C GLY A 148 17.73 4.38 -9.67
N ALA A 149 18.77 5.01 -10.22
CA ALA A 149 18.80 6.46 -10.39
C ALA A 149 17.81 7.01 -11.44
N ASP A 150 17.39 6.19 -12.41
CA ASP A 150 16.42 6.58 -13.44
C ASP A 150 15.23 5.61 -13.45
N PRO A 151 14.04 6.04 -12.98
CA PRO A 151 12.83 5.21 -13.00
C PRO A 151 12.46 4.68 -14.39
N LYS A 152 12.89 5.33 -15.48
CA LYS A 152 12.61 4.83 -16.84
C LYS A 152 13.37 3.55 -17.19
N ASN A 153 14.43 3.21 -16.47
CA ASN A 153 15.28 2.05 -16.77
C ASN A 153 14.98 0.83 -15.89
N ILE A 154 13.94 0.89 -15.06
CA ILE A 154 13.57 -0.23 -14.20
C ILE A 154 13.25 -1.48 -15.03
N GLN A 155 13.45 -2.64 -14.41
CA GLN A 155 13.18 -3.95 -14.99
C GLN A 155 12.24 -4.70 -14.04
N PRO A 156 10.93 -4.43 -14.11
CA PRO A 156 9.94 -5.08 -13.27
C PRO A 156 9.93 -6.58 -13.56
N LYS A 157 9.77 -7.36 -12.51
CA LYS A 157 9.60 -8.81 -12.53
C LYS A 157 8.35 -9.17 -11.72
N ALA A 158 7.66 -10.24 -12.10
CA ALA A 158 6.57 -10.77 -11.30
C ALA A 158 7.13 -11.67 -10.18
N ALA A 159 6.62 -11.49 -8.97
CA ALA A 159 6.80 -12.42 -7.86
C ALA A 159 5.86 -13.61 -8.04
N HIS A 160 6.38 -14.83 -7.86
CA HIS A 160 5.61 -16.05 -8.02
C HIS A 160 6.15 -17.13 -7.07
N LEU A 161 5.30 -18.11 -6.74
CA LEU A 161 5.71 -19.34 -6.04
C LEU A 161 6.22 -20.40 -7.01
N VAL A 162 5.77 -20.34 -8.27
CA VAL A 162 6.12 -21.29 -9.33
C VAL A 162 6.92 -20.57 -10.41
N ALA A 163 8.12 -21.06 -10.70
CA ALA A 163 9.01 -20.46 -11.70
C ALA A 163 8.37 -20.45 -13.10
N GLY A 164 8.54 -19.34 -13.82
CA GLY A 164 8.09 -19.19 -15.21
C GLY A 164 6.67 -18.66 -15.37
N GLU A 165 5.95 -18.38 -14.29
CA GLU A 165 4.68 -17.65 -14.37
C GLU A 165 4.91 -16.21 -14.83
N LYS A 166 4.07 -15.75 -15.77
CA LYS A 166 4.09 -14.37 -16.26
C LYS A 166 3.56 -13.39 -15.20
N PHE A 167 2.51 -13.79 -14.50
CA PHE A 167 1.85 -13.05 -13.42
C PHE A 167 1.93 -13.88 -12.12
N SER A 168 1.23 -13.46 -11.07
CA SER A 168 1.34 -14.03 -9.72
C SER A 168 0.20 -15.00 -9.40
N MET A 169 -0.16 -15.89 -10.33
CA MET A 169 -1.31 -16.78 -10.17
C MET A 169 -1.11 -17.83 -9.06
N SER A 170 0.07 -18.44 -8.96
CA SER A 170 0.37 -19.34 -7.83
C SER A 170 0.30 -18.64 -6.48
N LEU A 171 0.73 -17.37 -6.43
CA LEU A 171 0.62 -16.51 -5.24
C LEU A 171 -0.84 -16.24 -4.89
N ARG A 172 -1.69 -15.89 -5.88
CA ARG A 172 -3.13 -15.74 -5.69
C ARG A 172 -3.77 -17.00 -5.09
N THR A 173 -3.43 -18.18 -5.62
CA THR A 173 -3.93 -19.45 -5.08
C THR A 173 -3.50 -19.67 -3.64
N ALA A 174 -2.27 -19.30 -3.26
CA ALA A 174 -1.81 -19.40 -1.89
C ALA A 174 -2.52 -18.41 -0.95
N LEU A 175 -2.74 -17.17 -1.38
CA LEU A 175 -3.54 -16.17 -0.66
C LEU A 175 -4.97 -16.67 -0.42
N SER A 176 -5.63 -17.18 -1.46
CA SER A 176 -6.97 -17.78 -1.36
C SER A 176 -7.02 -18.89 -0.29
N LYS A 177 -6.04 -19.80 -0.29
CA LYS A 177 -5.94 -20.89 0.69
C LYS A 177 -5.66 -20.41 2.11
N ALA A 178 -4.89 -19.33 2.26
CA ALA A 178 -4.63 -18.70 3.56
C ALA A 178 -5.91 -18.06 4.15
N LEU A 179 -6.83 -17.62 3.28
CA LEU A 179 -8.12 -17.03 3.64
C LEU A 179 -9.26 -18.04 3.80
N ARG A 180 -8.98 -19.35 3.83
CA ARG A 180 -10.02 -20.37 4.03
C ARG A 180 -10.89 -20.07 5.26
N SER A 181 -12.16 -20.40 5.16
CA SER A 181 -13.15 -20.22 6.23
C SER A 181 -14.01 -21.47 6.37
N THR A 182 -14.97 -21.45 7.31
CA THR A 182 -15.97 -22.52 7.42
C THR A 182 -16.81 -22.67 6.15
N ASP A 183 -17.12 -21.55 5.49
CA ASP A 183 -17.96 -21.52 4.30
C ASP A 183 -17.15 -21.84 3.03
N PHE A 184 -15.83 -21.63 3.08
CA PHE A 184 -14.89 -21.84 1.98
C PHE A 184 -13.65 -22.62 2.44
N PRO A 185 -13.79 -23.93 2.73
CA PRO A 185 -12.70 -24.73 3.31
C PRO A 185 -11.50 -24.91 2.37
N ASP A 186 -11.73 -24.87 1.05
CA ASP A 186 -10.68 -25.06 0.03
C ASP A 186 -9.96 -23.76 -0.35
N GLY A 187 -10.41 -22.62 0.18
CA GLY A 187 -9.87 -21.29 -0.08
C GLY A 187 -10.95 -20.28 -0.44
N MET A 188 -10.69 -19.01 -0.11
CA MET A 188 -11.61 -17.91 -0.35
C MET A 188 -11.77 -17.65 -1.87
N PRO A 189 -12.99 -17.72 -2.44
CA PRO A 189 -13.21 -17.53 -3.87
C PRO A 189 -12.88 -16.10 -4.34
N TYR A 190 -13.33 -15.12 -3.55
CA TYR A 190 -13.14 -13.70 -3.81
C TYR A 190 -12.47 -13.02 -2.61
N PHE A 191 -11.41 -12.29 -2.88
CA PHE A 191 -10.80 -11.37 -1.94
C PHE A 191 -10.16 -10.22 -2.71
N LYS A 192 -10.00 -9.08 -2.05
CA LYS A 192 -9.29 -7.92 -2.61
C LYS A 192 -8.14 -7.52 -1.70
N VAL A 193 -6.95 -7.48 -2.27
CA VAL A 193 -5.76 -6.89 -1.66
C VAL A 193 -5.79 -5.40 -2.00
N GLU A 194 -5.84 -4.54 -0.98
CA GLU A 194 -5.61 -3.10 -1.17
C GLU A 194 -4.46 -2.58 -0.34
N GLY A 195 -3.99 -3.33 0.66
CA GLY A 195 -2.78 -2.98 1.40
C GLY A 195 -1.57 -3.81 0.99
N PHE A 196 -0.40 -3.20 0.92
CA PHE A 196 0.85 -3.93 0.71
C PHE A 196 2.05 -3.29 1.42
N ALA A 197 2.71 -4.04 2.31
CA ALA A 197 3.98 -3.62 2.91
C ALA A 197 5.08 -4.67 2.72
N ALA A 198 6.32 -4.22 2.80
CA ALA A 198 7.50 -5.09 2.81
C ALA A 198 8.46 -4.74 3.96
N THR A 199 8.93 -5.76 4.68
CA THR A 199 10.09 -5.67 5.55
C THR A 199 11.30 -6.34 4.87
N ASN A 200 12.38 -6.61 5.61
CA ASN A 200 13.59 -7.24 5.06
C ASN A 200 13.35 -8.68 4.58
N ASP A 201 12.37 -9.36 5.14
CA ASP A 201 12.16 -10.80 4.97
C ASP A 201 10.70 -11.22 4.90
N LYS A 202 9.76 -10.27 5.04
CA LYS A 202 8.31 -10.53 4.96
C LYS A 202 7.60 -9.56 4.04
N LEU A 203 6.58 -10.09 3.38
CA LEU A 203 5.54 -9.32 2.71
C LEU A 203 4.28 -9.34 3.57
N TYR A 204 3.52 -8.26 3.51
CA TYR A 204 2.27 -8.08 4.25
C TYR A 204 1.19 -7.71 3.23
N PHE A 205 0.13 -8.52 3.16
CA PHE A 205 -1.01 -8.31 2.27
C PHE A 205 -2.22 -7.87 3.09
N GLY A 206 -2.63 -6.63 2.92
CA GLY A 206 -3.83 -6.05 3.51
C GLY A 206 -5.06 -6.43 2.70
N ILE A 207 -5.94 -7.23 3.30
CA ILE A 207 -7.18 -7.72 2.72
C ILE A 207 -8.31 -6.78 3.12
N ARG A 208 -8.90 -6.11 2.11
CA ARG A 208 -10.05 -5.23 2.27
C ARG A 208 -11.37 -5.96 2.19
N GLU A 209 -11.45 -6.95 1.29
CA GLU A 209 -12.69 -7.65 0.98
C GLU A 209 -12.42 -9.15 1.00
N GLU A 210 -13.37 -9.93 1.53
CA GLU A 210 -13.38 -11.39 1.38
C GLU A 210 -14.82 -11.91 1.28
N GLY A 211 -15.07 -12.87 0.39
CA GLY A 211 -16.39 -13.47 0.22
C GLY A 211 -16.51 -14.39 -0.98
N LYS A 212 -17.76 -14.51 -1.47
CA LYS A 212 -18.11 -15.43 -2.55
C LYS A 212 -17.76 -14.86 -3.93
N LYS A 213 -17.98 -13.55 -4.12
CA LYS A 213 -17.81 -12.83 -5.39
C LYS A 213 -17.79 -11.31 -5.13
N TYR A 214 -17.50 -10.53 -6.17
CA TYR A 214 -17.28 -9.08 -6.12
C TYR A 214 -18.48 -8.24 -5.63
N ASP A 215 -19.67 -8.80 -5.55
CA ASP A 215 -20.90 -8.16 -5.06
C ASP A 215 -21.49 -8.90 -3.84
N ASP A 216 -20.77 -9.89 -3.29
CA ASP A 216 -21.16 -10.70 -2.13
C ASP A 216 -19.92 -10.97 -1.27
N PHE A 217 -19.50 -9.93 -0.55
CA PHE A 217 -18.30 -9.91 0.28
C PHE A 217 -18.54 -9.16 1.60
N LYS A 218 -17.57 -9.28 2.50
CA LYS A 218 -17.47 -8.49 3.74
C LYS A 218 -16.24 -7.61 3.70
N TYR A 219 -16.38 -6.37 4.15
CA TYR A 219 -15.26 -5.48 4.41
C TYR A 219 -14.40 -5.98 5.57
N LYS A 220 -13.10 -5.76 5.46
CA LYS A 220 -12.07 -6.30 6.34
C LYS A 220 -10.94 -5.30 6.57
N ALA A 221 -10.30 -5.45 7.73
CA ALA A 221 -8.96 -4.95 8.00
C ALA A 221 -8.10 -6.12 8.47
N LYS A 222 -7.83 -7.03 7.53
CA LYS A 222 -7.09 -8.26 7.77
C LYS A 222 -5.73 -8.19 7.10
N ILE A 223 -4.70 -8.72 7.74
CA ILE A 223 -3.33 -8.70 7.23
C ILE A 223 -2.80 -10.13 7.21
N LEU A 224 -2.44 -10.58 6.02
CA LEU A 224 -1.67 -11.81 5.85
C LEU A 224 -0.18 -11.49 5.76
N THR A 225 0.66 -12.40 6.22
CA THR A 225 2.12 -12.30 6.05
C THR A 225 2.68 -13.54 5.39
N VAL A 226 3.78 -13.38 4.66
CA VAL A 226 4.55 -14.48 4.09
C VAL A 226 6.02 -14.12 4.06
N SER A 227 6.89 -15.10 4.26
CA SER A 227 8.33 -14.89 4.14
C SER A 227 8.76 -14.80 2.67
N TYR A 228 9.75 -13.96 2.39
CA TYR A 228 10.41 -13.92 1.09
C TYR A 228 11.93 -13.87 1.25
N ARG A 229 12.63 -14.28 0.20
CA ARG A 229 14.09 -14.15 0.11
C ARG A 229 14.50 -13.97 -1.34
N PHE A 230 15.72 -13.51 -1.54
CA PHE A 230 16.33 -13.58 -2.86
C PHE A 230 17.05 -14.91 -3.06
N ALA A 231 16.89 -15.49 -4.25
CA ALA A 231 17.75 -16.53 -4.76
C ALA A 231 18.28 -16.05 -6.11
N ASN A 232 19.60 -15.83 -6.19
CA ASN A 232 20.22 -15.10 -7.30
C ASN A 232 19.55 -13.71 -7.48
N ASP A 233 19.04 -13.39 -8.67
CA ASP A 233 18.35 -12.13 -8.98
C ASP A 233 16.81 -12.24 -8.97
N SER A 234 16.27 -13.31 -8.39
CA SER A 234 14.82 -13.54 -8.33
C SER A 234 14.32 -13.54 -6.89
N LEU A 235 13.21 -12.82 -6.68
CA LEU A 235 12.43 -12.87 -5.46
C LEU A 235 11.75 -14.25 -5.37
N MET A 236 12.02 -14.98 -4.29
CA MET A 236 11.32 -16.21 -3.95
C MET A 236 10.39 -15.94 -2.78
N VAL A 237 9.08 -15.96 -3.04
CA VAL A 237 8.07 -15.96 -1.99
C VAL A 237 7.92 -17.39 -1.46
N SER A 238 7.81 -17.53 -0.14
CA SER A 238 7.62 -18.82 0.53
C SER A 238 6.15 -19.22 0.52
N ASN A 239 5.82 -20.42 0.99
CA ASN A 239 4.44 -20.92 1.09
C ASN A 239 3.89 -20.88 2.54
N ASN A 240 4.54 -20.15 3.44
CA ASN A 240 4.19 -20.02 4.86
C ASN A 240 3.27 -18.81 5.12
N PHE A 241 2.12 -18.77 4.46
CA PHE A 241 1.15 -17.71 4.69
C PHE A 241 0.51 -17.84 6.06
N ASP A 242 0.54 -16.77 6.84
CA ASP A 242 -0.10 -16.68 8.15
C ASP A 242 -1.01 -15.44 8.23
N THR A 243 -2.14 -15.58 8.92
CA THR A 243 -2.95 -14.41 9.32
C THR A 243 -2.26 -13.71 10.48
N LEU A 244 -1.68 -12.55 10.21
CA LEU A 244 -1.05 -11.72 11.24
C LEU A 244 -2.09 -11.03 12.11
N ALA A 245 -3.14 -10.49 11.49
CA ALA A 245 -4.19 -9.72 12.13
C ALA A 245 -5.52 -9.88 11.38
N ASP A 246 -6.64 -9.81 12.09
CA ASP A 246 -8.01 -9.68 11.58
C ASP A 246 -8.74 -8.70 12.49
N ILE A 247 -8.68 -7.43 12.14
CA ILE A 247 -9.02 -6.32 13.04
C ILE A 247 -10.47 -5.89 12.77
N ASP A 248 -11.29 -5.92 13.81
CA ASP A 248 -12.64 -5.34 13.77
C ASP A 248 -12.58 -3.86 14.12
N ILE A 249 -12.47 -3.01 13.09
CA ILE A 249 -12.43 -1.55 13.22
C ILE A 249 -13.66 -1.01 13.94
N ALA A 250 -14.84 -1.59 13.68
CA ALA A 250 -16.09 -1.15 14.27
C ALA A 250 -16.18 -1.43 15.78
N SER A 251 -15.48 -2.46 16.26
CA SER A 251 -15.32 -2.73 17.69
C SER A 251 -14.19 -1.91 18.31
N LEU A 252 -13.11 -1.65 17.57
CA LEU A 252 -11.95 -0.89 18.04
C LEU A 252 -12.26 0.59 18.24
N GLU A 253 -12.96 1.22 17.29
CA GLU A 253 -13.37 2.63 17.34
C GLU A 253 -14.85 2.79 16.93
N PRO A 254 -15.79 2.49 17.85
CA PRO A 254 -17.23 2.46 17.54
C PRO A 254 -17.84 3.79 17.09
N SER A 255 -17.15 4.92 17.35
CA SER A 255 -17.58 6.26 16.94
C SER A 255 -17.30 6.58 15.48
N LEU A 256 -16.48 5.79 14.80
CA LEU A 256 -16.18 5.99 13.39
C LEU A 256 -17.33 5.46 12.51
N PRO A 257 -17.49 6.02 11.30
CA PRO A 257 -18.54 5.57 10.38
C PRO A 257 -18.29 4.13 9.91
N LYS A 258 -19.33 3.50 9.37
CA LYS A 258 -19.29 2.09 8.93
C LYS A 258 -19.88 1.97 7.52
N PRO A 259 -19.37 1.04 6.69
CA PRO A 259 -18.21 0.18 6.96
C PRO A 259 -16.88 0.89 6.68
N LEU A 260 -15.91 0.82 7.59
CA LEU A 260 -14.51 1.17 7.31
C LEU A 260 -13.72 -0.10 7.03
N ALA A 261 -12.95 -0.09 5.94
CA ALA A 261 -12.15 -1.21 5.50
C ALA A 261 -10.72 -0.76 5.25
N LEU A 262 -9.77 -1.69 5.29
CA LEU A 262 -8.37 -1.39 5.00
C LEU A 262 -8.21 -0.92 3.55
N SER A 263 -7.44 0.14 3.36
CA SER A 263 -7.05 0.64 2.03
C SER A 263 -5.55 0.69 1.79
N CYS A 264 -4.72 0.79 2.84
CA CYS A 264 -3.26 0.69 2.70
C CYS A 264 -2.61 0.16 3.99
N ILE A 265 -1.45 -0.47 3.82
CA ILE A 265 -0.49 -0.71 4.90
C ILE A 265 0.92 -0.39 4.41
N GLU A 266 1.59 0.56 5.05
CA GLU A 266 2.94 0.98 4.65
C GLU A 266 3.91 0.85 5.84
N TYR A 267 5.09 0.28 5.60
CA TYR A 267 6.08 0.04 6.65
C TYR A 267 7.11 1.17 6.76
N ASP A 268 7.01 1.97 7.82
CA ASP A 268 8.02 2.96 8.15
C ASP A 268 9.19 2.31 8.91
N ALA A 269 10.21 1.90 8.16
CA ALA A 269 11.41 1.26 8.71
C ALA A 269 12.16 2.12 9.74
N LYS A 270 12.09 3.45 9.64
CA LYS A 270 12.77 4.36 10.57
C LYS A 270 12.09 4.37 11.94
N ARG A 271 10.76 4.29 11.95
CA ARG A 271 9.95 4.23 13.18
C ARG A 271 9.67 2.81 13.64
N GLN A 272 9.87 1.81 12.78
CA GLN A 272 9.52 0.42 12.98
C GLN A 272 8.02 0.22 13.28
N ILE A 273 7.18 0.94 12.54
CA ILE A 273 5.72 0.87 12.62
C ILE A 273 5.14 0.64 11.23
N PHE A 274 3.88 0.22 11.20
CA PHE A 274 3.03 0.24 10.03
C PHE A 274 2.12 1.46 10.15
N TRP A 275 2.12 2.29 9.11
CA TRP A 275 1.01 3.18 8.84
C TRP A 275 -0.11 2.36 8.19
N VAL A 276 -1.35 2.61 8.58
CA VAL A 276 -2.51 1.92 8.02
C VAL A 276 -3.54 2.97 7.66
N LEU A 277 -4.12 2.86 6.46
CA LEU A 277 -5.31 3.60 6.08
C LEU A 277 -6.52 2.69 6.15
N THR A 278 -7.62 3.24 6.66
CA THR A 278 -8.94 2.67 6.43
C THR A 278 -9.81 3.67 5.71
N SER A 279 -10.48 3.25 4.65
CA SER A 279 -11.36 4.09 3.85
C SER A 279 -12.77 3.52 3.78
N MET A 280 -13.72 4.39 3.42
CA MET A 280 -15.07 4.01 3.08
C MET A 280 -15.61 4.90 1.97
N GLU A 281 -16.49 4.33 1.17
CA GLU A 281 -17.28 5.02 0.18
C GLU A 281 -18.73 5.06 0.64
N SER A 282 -19.36 6.23 0.52
CA SER A 282 -20.78 6.38 0.86
C SER A 282 -21.42 7.48 0.05
N GLU A 283 -22.52 7.16 -0.64
CA GLU A 283 -23.31 8.15 -1.35
C GLU A 283 -23.94 9.19 -0.40
N THR A 284 -24.21 8.81 0.86
CA THR A 284 -24.92 9.66 1.83
C THR A 284 -23.99 10.39 2.79
N GLN A 285 -22.89 9.77 3.19
CA GLN A 285 -21.93 10.34 4.15
C GLN A 285 -20.71 10.97 3.46
N GLY A 286 -20.57 10.77 2.14
CA GLY A 286 -19.36 11.07 1.39
C GLY A 286 -18.25 10.06 1.69
N ASN A 287 -17.19 10.15 0.90
CA ASN A 287 -15.98 9.38 1.14
C ASN A 287 -15.33 9.82 2.45
N SER A 288 -14.73 8.86 3.16
CA SER A 288 -13.86 9.20 4.27
C SER A 288 -12.77 8.18 4.47
N ALA A 289 -11.63 8.64 4.98
CA ALA A 289 -10.56 7.78 5.42
C ALA A 289 -9.96 8.26 6.73
N TYR A 290 -9.28 7.35 7.42
CA TYR A 290 -8.65 7.58 8.72
C TYR A 290 -7.25 6.98 8.72
N LEU A 291 -6.33 7.71 9.33
CA LEU A 291 -4.94 7.28 9.48
C LEU A 291 -4.71 6.61 10.83
N TRP A 292 -4.03 5.48 10.80
CA TRP A 292 -3.68 4.68 11.96
C TRP A 292 -2.20 4.36 11.94
N TRP A 293 -1.70 3.93 13.10
CA TRP A 293 -0.41 3.27 13.17
C TRP A 293 -0.42 2.08 14.13
N ALA A 294 0.48 1.13 13.90
CA ALA A 294 0.67 -0.03 14.75
C ALA A 294 2.10 -0.55 14.67
N THR A 295 2.64 -1.11 15.76
CA THR A 295 3.80 -1.98 15.67
C THR A 295 3.40 -3.37 15.15
N GLU A 296 4.34 -4.21 14.73
CA GLU A 296 4.01 -5.62 14.40
C GLU A 296 3.39 -6.35 15.61
N ALA A 297 3.81 -6.01 16.83
CA ALA A 297 3.23 -6.59 18.04
C ALA A 297 1.78 -6.15 18.26
N ASP A 298 1.45 -4.89 17.97
CA ASP A 298 0.06 -4.40 18.02
C ASP A 298 -0.80 -5.11 16.98
N LEU A 299 -0.32 -5.27 15.75
CA LEU A 299 -1.03 -6.01 14.70
C LEU A 299 -1.32 -7.46 15.13
N LYS A 300 -0.32 -8.17 15.68
CA LYS A 300 -0.52 -9.53 16.25
C LYS A 300 -1.55 -9.58 17.38
N ALA A 301 -1.74 -8.47 18.08
CA ALA A 301 -2.73 -8.32 19.13
C ALA A 301 -4.08 -7.76 18.62
N ASN A 302 -4.26 -7.64 17.30
CA ASN A 302 -5.41 -7.01 16.64
C ASN A 302 -5.68 -5.58 17.12
N LYS A 303 -4.61 -4.79 17.28
CA LYS A 303 -4.68 -3.39 17.71
C LYS A 303 -4.16 -2.45 16.63
N LEU A 304 -4.82 -1.30 16.52
CA LEU A 304 -4.38 -0.11 15.80
C LEU A 304 -4.49 1.09 16.73
N THR A 305 -3.62 2.07 16.55
CA THR A 305 -3.73 3.37 17.22
C THR A 305 -4.18 4.42 16.22
N LEU A 306 -5.36 4.99 16.45
CA LEU A 306 -5.90 6.06 15.61
C LEU A 306 -5.06 7.34 15.73
N VAL A 307 -4.64 7.90 14.60
CA VAL A 307 -3.99 9.21 14.57
C VAL A 307 -5.03 10.29 14.82
N LYS A 308 -4.71 11.23 15.71
CA LYS A 308 -5.56 12.37 16.03
C LYS A 308 -5.02 13.64 15.39
N ASP A 309 -5.91 14.49 14.93
CA ASP A 309 -5.56 15.85 14.53
C ASP A 309 -5.01 16.63 15.74
N ARG A 310 -3.85 17.25 15.57
CA ARG A 310 -3.12 17.93 16.65
C ARG A 310 -3.89 19.12 17.21
N THR A 311 -4.71 19.77 16.40
CA THR A 311 -5.42 21.00 16.78
C THR A 311 -6.72 20.68 17.52
N SER A 312 -7.51 19.77 16.96
CA SER A 312 -8.85 19.45 17.46
C SER A 312 -8.87 18.26 18.44
N GLY A 313 -7.83 17.42 18.44
CA GLY A 313 -7.79 16.16 19.19
C GLY A 313 -8.77 15.09 18.69
N GLN A 314 -9.48 15.36 17.59
CA GLN A 314 -10.38 14.41 16.93
C GLN A 314 -9.60 13.44 16.04
N PRO A 315 -10.18 12.30 15.61
CA PRO A 315 -9.58 11.47 14.57
C PRO A 315 -9.13 12.28 13.36
N LEU A 316 -7.90 12.06 12.88
CA LEU A 316 -7.42 12.66 11.64
C LEU A 316 -8.22 12.04 10.48
N LYS A 317 -9.17 12.82 9.95
CA LYS A 317 -10.09 12.41 8.89
C LYS A 317 -9.68 13.03 7.57
N PHE A 318 -9.64 12.22 6.51
CA PHE A 318 -9.63 12.68 5.13
C PHE A 318 -11.07 12.70 4.60
N THR A 319 -11.42 13.71 3.79
CA THR A 319 -12.74 13.83 3.13
C THR A 319 -12.80 13.15 1.76
N HIS A 320 -11.73 12.45 1.41
CA HIS A 320 -11.51 11.71 0.20
C HIS A 320 -11.21 10.25 0.58
N LYS A 321 -11.34 9.33 -0.38
CA LYS A 321 -10.99 7.93 -0.17
C LYS A 321 -9.47 7.77 -0.31
N ALA A 322 -8.77 7.83 0.81
CA ALA A 322 -7.32 7.63 0.83
C ALA A 322 -7.00 6.15 0.54
N GLU A 323 -6.28 5.90 -0.56
CA GLU A 323 -5.89 4.54 -0.95
C GLU A 323 -4.49 4.22 -0.47
N ASP A 324 -3.48 5.03 -0.78
CA ASP A 324 -2.10 4.71 -0.43
C ASP A 324 -1.34 5.93 0.13
N LEU A 325 -0.24 5.68 0.84
CA LEU A 325 0.64 6.69 1.39
C LEU A 325 2.10 6.27 1.35
N THR A 326 2.98 7.26 1.35
CA THR A 326 4.43 7.05 1.48
C THR A 326 5.05 8.12 2.37
N PRO A 327 6.04 7.77 3.23
CA PRO A 327 6.86 8.78 3.90
C PRO A 327 7.68 9.57 2.89
N VAL A 328 7.59 10.90 2.91
CA VAL A 328 8.35 11.83 2.03
C VAL A 328 9.33 12.72 2.78
N GLY A 329 9.62 12.37 4.04
CA GLY A 329 10.52 13.12 4.89
C GLY A 329 10.59 12.49 6.28
N SER A 330 11.22 13.19 7.23
CA SER A 330 11.34 12.64 8.58
C SER A 330 10.02 12.57 9.32
N ASN A 331 9.06 13.48 9.08
CA ASN A 331 7.79 13.63 9.80
C ASN A 331 6.61 13.93 8.87
N THR A 332 6.71 13.51 7.61
CA THR A 332 5.74 13.86 6.57
C THR A 332 5.31 12.63 5.80
N LEU A 333 4.00 12.47 5.62
CA LEU A 333 3.43 11.47 4.72
C LEU A 333 2.80 12.20 3.53
N PHE A 334 3.00 11.65 2.34
CA PHE A 334 2.22 11.96 1.15
C PHE A 334 1.13 10.90 1.03
N VAL A 335 -0.12 11.33 0.89
CA VAL A 335 -1.29 10.45 0.78
C VAL A 335 -1.97 10.71 -0.55
N ILE A 336 -2.27 9.65 -1.30
CA ILE A 336 -3.05 9.72 -2.54
C ILE A 336 -4.49 9.24 -2.30
N HIS A 337 -5.43 9.80 -3.06
CA HIS A 337 -6.84 9.45 -2.95
C HIS A 337 -7.43 9.00 -4.28
N ASP A 338 -8.16 7.89 -4.24
CA ASP A 338 -8.96 7.39 -5.35
C ASP A 338 -10.44 7.66 -5.08
N ASP A 339 -10.96 8.79 -5.56
CA ASP A 339 -12.41 9.05 -5.46
C ASP A 339 -13.20 8.45 -6.63
N ASP A 340 -12.70 7.39 -7.27
CA ASP A 340 -13.27 6.77 -8.47
C ASP A 340 -13.55 7.83 -9.54
N ARG A 341 -14.81 7.91 -10.00
CA ARG A 341 -15.30 8.88 -11.00
C ARG A 341 -16.07 10.05 -10.37
N ASN A 342 -15.86 10.29 -9.08
CA ASN A 342 -16.54 11.37 -8.38
C ASN A 342 -15.85 12.71 -8.58
N ARG A 343 -16.65 13.75 -8.78
CA ARG A 343 -16.21 15.16 -8.83
C ARG A 343 -16.10 15.71 -7.41
N SER A 344 -15.19 15.15 -6.63
CA SER A 344 -14.88 15.58 -5.26
C SER A 344 -14.30 17.01 -5.24
N LYS A 345 -14.30 17.65 -4.07
CA LYS A 345 -13.89 19.04 -3.91
C LYS A 345 -12.80 19.20 -2.87
N ILE A 346 -11.85 20.09 -3.14
CA ILE A 346 -10.86 20.60 -2.18
C ILE A 346 -10.98 22.12 -2.19
N GLY A 347 -11.49 22.69 -1.08
CA GLY A 347 -11.89 24.09 -1.04
C GLY A 347 -12.89 24.42 -2.16
N ASP A 348 -12.58 25.44 -2.95
CA ASP A 348 -13.42 25.88 -4.08
C ASP A 348 -13.13 25.12 -5.40
N GLN A 349 -12.13 24.23 -5.42
CA GLN A 349 -11.76 23.47 -6.60
C GLN A 349 -12.58 22.18 -6.70
N THR A 350 -13.00 21.84 -7.92
CA THR A 350 -13.69 20.58 -8.21
C THR A 350 -12.80 19.70 -9.08
N ARG A 351 -12.58 18.46 -8.64
CA ARG A 351 -11.76 17.46 -9.33
C ARG A 351 -12.19 17.31 -10.78
N GLN A 352 -11.22 17.34 -11.68
CA GLN A 352 -11.41 16.96 -13.08
C GLN A 352 -11.00 15.50 -13.32
N PRO A 353 -11.50 14.87 -14.39
CA PRO A 353 -11.24 13.46 -14.68
C PRO A 353 -9.76 13.09 -14.75
N HIS A 354 -8.92 13.95 -15.30
CA HIS A 354 -7.47 13.74 -15.38
C HIS A 354 -6.71 13.94 -14.05
N GLN A 355 -7.43 14.22 -12.97
CA GLN A 355 -6.85 14.61 -11.69
C GLN A 355 -7.09 13.59 -10.59
N ALA A 356 -6.13 13.47 -9.69
CA ALA A 356 -6.29 12.78 -8.40
C ALA A 356 -6.11 13.78 -7.24
N ALA A 357 -6.82 13.55 -6.15
CA ALA A 357 -6.62 14.31 -4.92
C ALA A 357 -5.38 13.77 -4.18
N TYR A 358 -4.68 14.65 -3.46
CA TYR A 358 -3.63 14.27 -2.53
C TYR A 358 -3.71 15.08 -1.23
N SER A 359 -3.14 14.55 -0.17
CA SER A 359 -2.93 15.25 1.10
C SER A 359 -1.50 15.09 1.58
N ILE A 360 -0.98 16.10 2.28
CA ILE A 360 0.30 16.06 3.00
C ILE A 360 -0.01 16.10 4.50
N VAL A 361 0.44 15.07 5.22
CA VAL A 361 0.26 14.95 6.66
C VAL A 361 1.58 15.20 7.37
N ALA A 362 1.58 16.08 8.38
CA ALA A 362 2.76 16.38 9.20
C ALA A 362 2.56 15.97 10.67
N PHE A 363 3.62 15.40 11.25
CA PHE A 363 3.65 14.79 12.60
C PHE A 363 4.41 15.56 13.67
#